data_AF-A0A1F9BJ47-F1
#
_entry.id   AF-A0A1F9BJ47-F1
#
_cell.length_a   1.000
_cell.length_b   1.000
_cell.length_c   1.000
_cell.angle_alpha   90.00
_cell.angle_beta   90.00
_cell.angle_gamma   90.00
#
_symmetry.space_group_name_H-M   'P 1'
#
loop_
_entity.id
_entity.type
_entity.pdbx_description
1 polymer ?
#
loop_
_entity_poly.entity_id
_entity_poly.type
_entity_poly.pdbx_seq_one_letter_code
_entity_poly.pdbx_strand_id
1 'polypeptide(L)'
;MSRSLSSRLILWGFGLVLMLALLLGAGVRQARGLEGEKAAPKPGPVQEGKILEKNGKPATEVHSLTLDPFFLIEEEAHRVRVRRVGVALEFSQGEMMKQFDPQTPRLRELVYDFLVAKERNYSGLETKEQQKVLAGLVNRYLGQEAVTAVKVDQSILLLH
;
A
#
# COMPACT_ATOMS: atom_id res chain seq x y z
N MET A 1 -46.47 -11.99 7.37
CA MET A 1 -46.10 -12.53 8.72
C MET A 1 -45.74 -14.00 8.48
N SER A 2 -44.55 -14.52 8.74
CA SER A 2 -43.77 -14.43 9.97
C SER A 2 -42.26 -14.53 9.67
N ARG A 3 -41.48 -13.60 10.22
CA ARG A 3 -40.03 -13.71 10.42
C ARG A 3 -39.82 -14.50 11.71
N SER A 4 -38.73 -15.28 11.80
CA SER A 4 -38.06 -15.71 13.06
C SER A 4 -37.76 -17.20 13.14
N LEU A 5 -36.83 -17.71 12.33
CA LEU A 5 -36.11 -18.96 12.69
C LEU A 5 -34.60 -18.88 12.44
N SER A 6 -34.13 -18.01 11.54
CA SER A 6 -32.70 -17.95 11.17
C SER A 6 -31.80 -17.22 12.19
N SER A 7 -32.36 -16.54 13.18
CA SER A 7 -31.59 -15.69 14.12
C SER A 7 -31.05 -16.41 15.36
N ARG A 8 -31.32 -17.72 15.53
CA ARG A 8 -30.86 -18.49 16.71
C ARG A 8 -29.58 -19.29 16.47
N LEU A 9 -29.23 -19.57 15.22
CA LEU A 9 -28.05 -20.38 14.88
C LEU A 9 -26.73 -19.59 14.86
N ILE A 10 -26.80 -18.26 14.66
CA ILE A 10 -25.61 -17.41 14.56
C ILE A 10 -24.98 -17.13 15.93
N LEU A 11 -25.77 -17.14 17.01
CA LEU A 11 -25.27 -16.87 18.36
C LEU A 11 -24.47 -18.03 18.98
N TRP A 12 -24.72 -19.27 18.56
CA TRP A 12 -24.04 -20.45 19.12
C TRP A 12 -22.65 -20.70 18.52
N GLY A 13 -22.38 -20.25 17.29
CA GLY A 13 -21.07 -20.41 16.64
C GLY A 13 -19.99 -19.48 17.19
N PHE A 14 -20.38 -18.30 17.70
CA PHE A 14 -19.43 -17.27 18.13
C PHE A 14 -18.76 -17.57 19.48
N GLY A 15 -19.44 -18.30 20.39
CA GLY A 15 -18.87 -18.65 21.70
C GLY A 15 -17.72 -19.66 21.62
N LEU A 16 -17.75 -20.57 20.64
CA LEU A 16 -16.75 -21.63 20.50
C LEU A 16 -15.40 -21.10 20.00
N VAL A 17 -15.42 -20.08 19.13
CA VAL A 17 -14.20 -19.45 18.59
C VAL A 17 -13.48 -18.60 19.65
N LEU A 18 -14.23 -17.93 20.52
CA LEU A 18 -13.64 -17.11 21.59
C LEU A 18 -12.92 -17.97 22.66
N MET A 19 -13.42 -19.18 22.93
CA MET A 19 -12.80 -20.12 23.88
C MET A 19 -11.50 -20.72 23.33
N LEU A 20 -11.43 -20.97 22.01
CA LEU A 20 -10.21 -21.49 21.36
C LEU A 20 -9.06 -20.47 21.38
N ALA A 21 -9.35 -19.17 21.27
CA ALA A 21 -8.34 -18.11 21.31
C ALA A 21 -7.69 -17.94 22.70
N LEU A 22 -8.41 -18.25 23.78
CA LEU A 22 -7.89 -18.13 25.16
C LEU A 22 -6.97 -19.29 25.54
N LEU A 23 -7.12 -20.48 24.93
CA LEU A 23 -6.26 -21.64 25.19
C LEU A 23 -4.89 -21.57 24.49
N LEU A 24 -4.77 -20.83 23.39
CA LEU A 24 -3.51 -20.66 22.64
C LEU A 24 -2.63 -19.52 23.17
N GLY A 25 -3.13 -18.68 24.09
CA GLY A 25 -2.38 -17.56 24.68
C GLY A 25 -1.50 -17.91 25.87
N ALA A 26 -1.55 -19.14 26.40
CA ALA A 26 -0.89 -19.52 27.66
C ALA A 26 0.44 -20.28 27.44
N GLY A 27 1.30 -19.79 26.53
CA GLY A 27 2.41 -20.61 26.05
C GLY A 27 3.67 -19.91 25.55
N VAL A 28 4.07 -18.75 26.08
CA VAL A 28 5.49 -18.31 25.97
C VAL A 28 5.93 -17.66 27.29
N ARG A 29 6.47 -18.50 28.19
CA ARG A 29 7.38 -18.06 29.24
C ARG A 29 8.70 -17.65 28.57
N GLN A 30 9.06 -16.37 28.61
CA GLN A 30 10.46 -15.97 28.51
C GLN A 30 10.92 -15.48 29.88
N ALA A 31 11.69 -16.34 30.52
CA ALA A 31 12.46 -16.05 31.71
C ALA A 31 13.64 -15.13 31.35
N ARG A 32 13.82 -14.08 32.14
CA ARG A 32 15.08 -13.36 32.45
C ARG A 32 14.67 -12.24 33.41
N GLY A 33 14.84 -12.35 34.72
CA GLY A 33 16.13 -12.57 35.36
C GLY A 33 16.84 -11.21 35.46
N LEU A 34 16.31 -10.31 36.31
CA LEU A 34 16.91 -9.02 36.62
C LEU A 34 16.55 -8.68 38.07
N GLU A 35 17.21 -9.34 39.00
CA GLU A 35 17.38 -8.82 40.37
C GLU A 35 18.77 -9.24 40.83
N GLY A 36 19.58 -8.22 41.11
CA GLY A 36 20.94 -8.37 41.59
C GLY A 36 21.93 -7.55 40.78
N GLU A 37 21.91 -6.22 40.93
CA GLU A 37 23.18 -5.54 41.21
C GLU A 37 22.97 -4.25 41.99
N LYS A 38 23.82 -4.11 42.99
CA LYS A 38 23.84 -3.14 44.08
C LYS A 38 24.19 -1.73 43.61
N ALA A 39 23.68 -0.78 44.39
CA ALA A 39 24.34 0.45 44.83
C ALA A 39 24.90 1.41 43.75
N ALA A 40 24.29 2.60 43.69
CA ALA A 40 24.85 3.79 43.05
C ALA A 40 26.25 4.13 43.59
N PRO A 41 27.16 4.61 42.72
CA PRO A 41 27.92 5.80 43.07
C PRO A 41 28.23 6.77 41.90
N LYS A 42 28.11 8.06 42.26
CA LYS A 42 28.81 9.28 41.80
C LYS A 42 28.69 9.79 40.34
N PRO A 43 28.47 11.11 40.15
CA PRO A 43 28.51 11.77 38.85
C PRO A 43 29.97 12.03 38.44
N GLY A 44 30.37 11.48 37.29
CA GLY A 44 31.61 11.85 36.59
C GLY A 44 31.33 12.81 35.44
N PRO A 45 32.28 13.67 35.03
CA PRO A 45 32.05 14.71 34.04
C PRO A 45 32.09 14.17 32.60
N VAL A 46 31.19 14.74 31.79
CA VAL A 46 31.11 14.88 30.32
C VAL A 46 32.14 14.12 29.48
N GLN A 47 31.66 13.19 28.64
CA GLN A 47 32.32 12.83 27.38
C GLN A 47 31.41 13.23 26.22
N GLU A 48 32.00 14.01 25.32
CA GLU A 48 31.40 14.52 24.10
C GLU A 48 30.77 13.40 23.27
N GLY A 49 29.57 13.68 22.77
CA GLY A 49 28.82 12.78 21.92
C GLY A 49 29.63 12.40 20.69
N LYS A 50 30.22 11.20 20.72
CA LYS A 50 30.59 10.49 19.50
C LYS A 50 29.28 10.16 18.80
N ILE A 51 28.91 11.00 17.82
CA ILE A 51 27.81 10.73 16.92
C ILE A 51 28.11 9.37 16.30
N LEU A 52 27.36 8.37 16.74
CA LEU A 52 27.38 7.05 16.13
C LEU A 52 26.89 7.29 14.70
N GLU A 53 27.79 7.23 13.71
CA GLU A 53 27.39 7.14 12.31
C GLU A 53 26.48 5.92 12.21
N LYS A 54 25.18 6.19 12.15
CA LYS A 54 24.18 5.23 11.74
C LYS A 54 24.60 4.84 10.33
N ASN A 55 25.27 3.70 10.20
CA ASN A 55 25.41 2.95 8.95
C ASN A 55 24.00 2.64 8.46
N GLY A 56 23.35 3.65 7.89
CA GLY A 56 22.16 3.51 7.10
C GLY A 56 22.60 2.67 5.91
N LYS A 57 22.04 1.46 5.80
CA LYS A 57 22.02 0.71 4.54
C LYS A 57 21.79 1.73 3.41
N PRO A 58 22.55 1.69 2.31
CA PRO A 58 22.33 2.63 1.22
C PRO A 58 20.85 2.56 0.86
N ALA A 59 20.19 3.72 0.82
CA ALA A 59 18.82 3.81 0.37
C ALA A 59 18.79 3.16 -1.02
N THR A 60 18.03 2.07 -1.17
CA THR A 60 17.83 1.44 -2.47
C THR A 60 17.43 2.55 -3.44
N GLU A 61 18.24 2.77 -4.48
CA GLU A 61 17.96 3.81 -5.46
C GLU A 61 16.57 3.53 -6.06
N VAL A 62 15.63 4.45 -5.86
CA VAL A 62 14.27 4.34 -6.40
C VAL A 62 14.29 4.98 -7.78
N HIS A 63 14.12 4.17 -8.82
CA HIS A 63 14.06 4.66 -10.20
C HIS A 63 12.59 4.88 -10.59
N SER A 64 12.17 6.14 -10.69
CA SER A 64 10.76 6.48 -10.98
C SER A 64 10.58 7.05 -12.39
N LEU A 65 9.53 6.62 -13.07
CA LEU A 65 9.12 7.16 -14.36
C LEU A 65 7.64 7.56 -14.32
N THR A 66 7.31 8.71 -14.90
CA THR A 66 5.93 9.24 -14.94
C THR A 66 5.33 9.07 -16.34
N LEU A 67 4.10 8.55 -16.41
CA LEU A 67 3.32 8.45 -17.64
C LEU A 67 2.66 9.79 -17.96
N ASP A 68 2.37 10.06 -19.25
CA ASP A 68 1.57 11.25 -19.58
C ASP A 68 0.20 11.14 -18.94
N PRO A 69 -0.35 12.24 -18.41
CA PRO A 69 -1.57 12.23 -17.61
C PRO A 69 -2.74 11.61 -18.37
N PHE A 70 -3.60 10.92 -17.62
CA PHE A 70 -4.88 10.41 -18.12
C PHE A 70 -5.99 11.40 -17.78
N PHE A 71 -6.93 11.58 -18.68
CA PHE A 71 -8.11 12.40 -18.45
C PHE A 71 -9.33 11.50 -18.43
N LEU A 72 -9.96 11.41 -17.26
CA LEU A 72 -11.21 10.68 -17.08
C LEU A 72 -12.35 11.70 -17.15
N ILE A 73 -13.37 11.38 -17.95
CA ILE A 73 -14.55 12.22 -18.12
C ILE A 73 -15.68 11.57 -17.32
N GLU A 74 -16.21 12.32 -16.37
CA GLU A 74 -17.35 11.93 -15.55
C GLU A 74 -18.54 12.83 -15.90
N GLU A 75 -19.60 12.23 -16.41
CA GLU A 75 -20.86 12.92 -16.69
C GLU A 75 -21.79 12.76 -15.48
N GLU A 76 -21.98 13.85 -14.73
CA GLU A 76 -22.95 13.92 -13.62
C GLU A 76 -24.14 14.79 -14.04
N ALA A 77 -25.19 14.15 -14.59
CA ALA A 77 -26.50 14.72 -14.95
C ALA A 77 -26.51 15.99 -15.82
N HIS A 78 -26.02 17.12 -15.31
CA HIS A 78 -25.95 18.43 -15.97
C HIS A 78 -24.55 19.03 -16.00
N ARG A 79 -23.53 18.29 -15.54
CA ARG A 79 -22.14 18.76 -15.47
C ARG A 79 -21.21 17.68 -15.97
N VAL A 80 -20.25 18.10 -16.79
CA VAL A 80 -19.10 17.29 -17.16
C VAL A 80 -17.95 17.67 -16.24
N ARG A 81 -17.38 16.68 -15.55
CA ARG A 81 -16.14 16.84 -14.79
C ARG A 81 -15.02 16.12 -15.52
N VAL A 82 -13.88 16.78 -15.62
CA VAL A 82 -12.66 16.16 -16.16
C VAL A 82 -11.68 15.98 -15.01
N ARG A 83 -11.31 14.72 -14.76
CA ARG A 83 -10.31 14.37 -13.75
C ARG A 83 -8.99 14.09 -14.44
N ARG A 84 -7.96 14.83 -14.07
CA ARG A 84 -6.58 14.54 -14.46
C ARG A 84 -5.97 13.55 -13.48
N VAL A 85 -5.49 12.43 -13.99
CA VAL A 85 -4.86 11.36 -13.22
C VAL A 85 -3.40 11.23 -13.64
N GLY A 86 -2.49 11.45 -12.69
CA GLY A 86 -1.06 11.20 -12.86
C GLY A 86 -0.72 9.79 -12.38
N VAL A 87 0.11 9.09 -13.16
CA VAL A 87 0.60 7.74 -12.80
C VAL A 87 2.11 7.73 -12.88
N ALA A 88 2.76 7.37 -11.78
CA ALA A 88 4.20 7.17 -11.71
C ALA A 88 4.52 5.72 -11.33
N LEU A 89 5.44 5.13 -12.06
CA LEU A 89 5.93 3.76 -11.89
C LEU A 89 7.29 3.81 -11.21
N GLU A 90 7.48 3.02 -10.16
CA GLU A 90 8.77 2.84 -9.52
C GLU A 90 9.35 1.49 -9.94
N PHE A 91 10.58 1.49 -10.43
CA PHE A 91 11.30 0.32 -10.92
C PHE A 91 12.33 -0.15 -9.89
N SER A 92 12.50 -1.47 -9.81
CA SER A 92 13.55 -2.11 -8.99
C SER A 92 14.95 -1.87 -9.55
N GLN A 93 15.08 -1.67 -10.87
CA GLN A 93 16.34 -1.56 -11.59
C GLN A 93 16.29 -0.43 -12.61
N GLY A 94 17.28 0.46 -12.59
CA GLY A 94 17.31 1.62 -13.49
C GLY A 94 17.45 1.26 -14.98
N GLU A 95 18.09 0.15 -15.31
CA GLU A 95 18.22 -0.32 -16.70
C GLU A 95 16.87 -0.69 -17.33
N MET A 96 15.98 -1.31 -16.55
CA MET A 96 14.62 -1.63 -17.01
C MET A 96 13.81 -0.37 -17.31
N MET A 97 13.97 0.67 -16.49
CA MET A 97 13.31 1.95 -16.70
C MET A 97 13.79 2.62 -18.00
N LYS A 98 15.09 2.51 -18.34
CA LYS A 98 15.65 3.11 -19.58
C LYS A 98 15.14 2.43 -20.85
N GLN A 99 14.86 1.13 -20.79
CA GLN A 99 14.37 0.34 -21.92
C GLN A 99 12.84 0.41 -22.07
N PHE A 100 12.15 0.91 -21.05
CA PHE A 100 10.71 1.02 -21.03
C PHE A 100 10.24 2.24 -21.84
N ASP A 101 9.39 1.99 -22.84
CA ASP A 101 8.66 3.05 -23.53
C ASP A 101 7.29 3.28 -22.83
N PRO A 102 7.15 4.39 -22.09
CA PRO A 102 5.93 4.66 -21.33
C PRO A 102 4.74 5.12 -22.18
N GLN A 103 4.95 5.47 -23.45
CA GLN A 103 3.89 6.03 -24.31
C GLN A 103 3.36 5.03 -25.33
N THR A 104 3.69 3.74 -25.17
CA THR A 104 3.11 2.70 -26.01
C THR A 104 1.58 2.69 -25.89
N PRO A 105 0.84 2.69 -27.01
CA PRO A 105 -0.63 2.76 -26.99
C PRO A 105 -1.29 1.67 -26.14
N ARG A 106 -0.76 0.44 -26.22
CA ARG A 106 -1.30 -0.72 -25.50
C ARG A 106 -1.15 -0.60 -23.98
N LEU A 107 -0.04 -0.04 -23.49
CA LEU A 107 0.12 0.24 -22.07
C LEU A 107 -0.85 1.32 -21.62
N ARG A 108 -0.98 2.39 -22.40
CA ARG A 108 -1.89 3.50 -22.08
C ARG A 108 -3.33 3.03 -22.00
N GLU A 109 -3.77 2.21 -22.95
CA GLU A 109 -5.11 1.59 -22.95
C GLU A 109 -5.32 0.75 -21.69
N LEU A 110 -4.38 -0.14 -21.36
CA LEU A 110 -4.45 -0.97 -20.16
C LEU A 110 -4.55 -0.17 -18.86
N VAL A 111 -3.75 0.89 -18.72
CA VAL A 111 -3.80 1.77 -17.54
C VAL A 111 -5.11 2.54 -17.52
N TYR A 112 -5.57 3.05 -18.65
CA TYR A 112 -6.85 3.75 -18.77
C TYR A 112 -8.03 2.86 -18.37
N ASP A 113 -8.10 1.64 -18.89
CA ASP A 113 -9.15 0.67 -18.56
C ASP A 113 -9.19 0.36 -17.07
N PHE A 114 -8.03 0.22 -16.44
CA PHE A 114 -7.94 0.04 -15.00
C PHE A 114 -8.47 1.28 -14.24
N LEU A 115 -8.11 2.48 -14.68
CA LEU A 115 -8.54 3.73 -14.04
C LEU A 115 -10.06 3.94 -14.15
N VAL A 116 -10.66 3.63 -15.31
CA VAL A 116 -12.12 3.67 -15.50
C VAL A 116 -12.82 2.56 -14.70
N ALA A 117 -12.26 1.35 -14.68
CA ALA A 117 -12.80 0.25 -13.90
C ALA A 117 -12.71 0.52 -12.39
N LYS A 118 -11.68 1.25 -11.92
CA LYS A 118 -11.55 1.64 -10.51
C LYS A 118 -12.74 2.44 -10.00
N GLU A 119 -13.28 3.32 -10.82
CA GLU A 119 -14.47 4.10 -10.46
C GLU A 119 -15.69 3.22 -10.21
N ARG A 120 -15.81 2.09 -10.92
CA ARG A 120 -16.99 1.23 -10.89
C ARG A 120 -16.86 0.02 -9.97
N ASN A 121 -15.69 -0.63 -9.98
CA ASN A 121 -15.48 -1.97 -9.43
C ASN A 121 -14.56 -2.00 -8.21
N TYR A 122 -13.71 -0.97 -8.02
CA TYR A 122 -12.71 -0.94 -6.96
C TYR A 122 -12.95 0.16 -5.93
N SER A 123 -14.12 0.83 -5.96
CA SER A 123 -14.47 1.94 -5.07
C SER A 123 -14.43 1.62 -3.57
N GLY A 124 -14.45 0.33 -3.20
CA GLY A 124 -14.30 -0.14 -1.82
C GLY A 124 -12.89 -0.59 -1.40
N LEU A 125 -11.92 -0.63 -2.32
CA LEU A 125 -10.53 -0.99 -2.00
C LEU A 125 -9.74 0.22 -1.51
N GLU A 126 -8.81 -0.01 -0.59
CA GLU A 126 -7.86 1.03 -0.19
C GLU A 126 -7.01 1.47 -1.39
N THR A 127 -6.69 2.76 -1.47
CA THR A 127 -5.86 3.34 -2.55
C THR A 127 -4.54 2.57 -2.75
N LYS A 128 -3.94 2.08 -1.67
CA LYS A 128 -2.71 1.28 -1.70
C LYS A 128 -2.90 -0.09 -2.37
N GLU A 129 -4.03 -0.73 -2.15
CA GLU A 129 -4.33 -2.03 -2.77
C GLU A 129 -4.58 -1.86 -4.27
N GLN A 130 -5.31 -0.82 -4.66
CA GLN A 130 -5.51 -0.48 -6.08
C GLN A 130 -4.17 -0.22 -6.78
N GLN A 131 -3.26 0.51 -6.14
CA GLN A 131 -1.91 0.76 -6.66
C GLN A 131 -1.11 -0.53 -6.84
N LYS A 132 -1.22 -1.49 -5.91
CA LYS A 132 -0.60 -2.82 -6.04
C LYS A 132 -1.18 -3.63 -7.20
N VAL A 133 -2.50 -3.59 -7.39
CA VAL A 133 -3.15 -4.26 -8.52
C VAL A 133 -2.67 -3.67 -9.84
N LEU A 134 -2.57 -2.34 -9.94
CA LEU A 134 -2.02 -1.67 -11.11
C LEU A 134 -0.56 -2.03 -11.37
N ALA A 135 0.28 -2.08 -10.33
CA ALA A 135 1.67 -2.56 -10.45
C ALA A 135 1.72 -3.97 -11.04
N GLY A 136 0.88 -4.88 -10.54
CA GLY A 136 0.79 -6.25 -11.05
C GLY A 136 0.24 -6.35 -12.48
N LEU A 137 -0.59 -5.41 -12.93
CA LEU A 137 -1.04 -5.34 -14.32
C LEU A 137 0.08 -4.86 -15.24
N VAL A 138 0.83 -3.83 -14.84
CA VAL A 138 1.97 -3.32 -15.60
C VAL A 138 3.08 -4.36 -15.69
N ASN A 139 3.41 -5.07 -14.61
CA ASN A 139 4.39 -6.16 -14.64
C ASN A 139 3.97 -7.31 -15.57
N ARG A 140 2.67 -7.64 -15.61
CA ARG A 140 2.15 -8.63 -16.56
C ARG A 140 2.27 -8.17 -18.01
N TYR A 141 2.03 -6.89 -18.28
CA TYR A 141 2.27 -6.30 -19.60
C TYR A 141 3.74 -6.39 -20.01
N LEU A 142 4.65 -6.14 -19.07
CA LEU A 142 6.10 -6.24 -19.27
C LEU A 142 6.60 -7.67 -19.39
N GLY A 143 5.82 -8.66 -18.95
CA GLY A 143 6.23 -10.07 -18.88
C GLY A 143 7.25 -10.36 -17.77
N GLN A 144 7.50 -9.42 -16.86
CA GLN A 144 8.50 -9.52 -15.81
C GLN A 144 8.19 -8.59 -14.63
N GLU A 145 8.71 -8.92 -13.44
CA GLU A 145 8.56 -8.11 -12.22
C GLU A 145 9.56 -6.95 -12.17
N ALA A 146 9.29 -5.89 -12.94
CA ALA A 146 10.16 -4.71 -13.02
C ALA A 146 9.68 -3.54 -12.15
N VAL A 147 8.36 -3.34 -12.06
CA VAL A 147 7.71 -2.27 -11.30
C VAL A 147 7.45 -2.74 -9.87
N THR A 148 8.01 -2.05 -8.89
CA THR A 148 7.89 -2.36 -7.46
C THR A 148 6.72 -1.64 -6.80
N ALA A 149 6.38 -0.44 -7.30
CA ALA A 149 5.27 0.33 -6.81
C ALA A 149 4.70 1.24 -7.89
N VAL A 150 3.44 1.62 -7.71
CA VAL A 150 2.78 2.61 -8.56
C VAL A 150 2.18 3.69 -7.67
N LYS A 151 2.45 4.94 -8.00
CA LYS A 151 1.86 6.11 -7.36
C LYS A 151 0.83 6.72 -8.29
N VAL A 152 -0.36 6.95 -7.77
CA VAL A 152 -1.47 7.55 -8.51
C VAL A 152 -1.87 8.84 -7.79
N ASP A 153 -1.82 9.95 -8.52
CA ASP A 153 -2.27 11.27 -8.08
C ASP A 153 -3.47 11.71 -8.90
N GLN A 154 -4.41 12.43 -8.29
CA GLN A 154 -5.65 12.86 -8.94
C GLN A 154 -5.95 14.32 -8.65
N SER A 155 -6.31 15.06 -9.70
CA SER A 155 -6.77 16.44 -9.62
C SER A 155 -7.99 16.65 -10.51
N ILE A 156 -8.89 17.56 -10.10
CA ILE A 156 -10.07 17.93 -10.88
C ILE A 156 -9.72 19.15 -11.71
N LEU A 157 -9.97 19.10 -13.02
CA LEU A 157 -9.86 20.26 -13.89
C LEU A 157 -11.18 21.03 -13.85
N LEU A 158 -11.12 22.27 -13.37
CA LEU A 158 -12.24 23.20 -13.43
C LEU A 158 -12.23 23.86 -14.80
N LEU A 159 -13.24 23.55 -15.62
CA LEU A 159 -13.50 24.25 -16.87
C LEU A 159 -14.19 25.57 -16.53
N HIS A 160 -13.52 26.69 -16.81
CA HIS A 160 -14.04 28.06 -16.66
C HIS A 160 -14.57 28.59 -17.98
#